data_AF-A0A352F194-F1
#
_entry.id   AF-A0A352F194-F1
#
_cell.length_a   1.000
_cell.length_b   1.000
_cell.length_c   1.000
_cell.angle_alpha   90.00
_cell.angle_beta   90.00
_cell.angle_gamma   90.00
#
_symmetry.space_group_name_H-M   'P 1'
#
loop_
_entity.id
_entity.type
_entity.pdbx_description
1 polymer ?
#
loop_
_entity_poly.entity_id
_entity_poly.type
_entity_poly.pdbx_seq_one_letter_code
_entity_poly.pdbx_strand_id
1 'polypeptide(L)'
;MSTTKKKIELDLSAFPSGSVTEYSTLVCLACVFDIFTTQLGFAPRTAYSEIRKYSATIAELTAPKALRPFFDSDDKQAHCPYCNAAKRWHARLETVRIEGGKATDAARRALLKKLPQKDNQFQIIETKSDKRAIFFDWLDTLVRNLNLDEEGWLLEATRAYLARLEPKTNWNEVFEGLRVVRRSQRLSEGWEREGSRLFLAPPIYNEVLIVQYLVSRSHVHGGQTLDGRLTLFELVRRLRYSGYLDAKELSEADQSETLDFIIDKVAGGQGKVKLYHIVDRREFLEKVKSVYARYAT
;
A
#
# COMPACT_ATOMS: atom_id res chain seq x y z
N MET A 1 -8.09 -11.85 -13.54
CA MET A 1 -9.48 -11.73 -13.04
C MET A 1 -9.53 -10.64 -11.99
N SER A 2 -10.22 -9.54 -12.27
CA SER A 2 -10.37 -8.40 -11.35
C SER A 2 -11.29 -8.80 -10.20
N THR A 3 -10.74 -8.88 -8.99
CA THR A 3 -11.54 -8.87 -7.77
C THR A 3 -12.19 -7.50 -7.71
N THR A 4 -13.53 -7.48 -7.81
CA THR A 4 -14.32 -6.27 -7.67
C THR A 4 -14.23 -5.80 -6.21
N LYS A 5 -13.11 -5.15 -5.85
CA LYS A 5 -12.99 -4.42 -4.59
C LYS A 5 -14.17 -3.47 -4.54
N LYS A 6 -15.05 -3.66 -3.55
CA LYS A 6 -16.14 -2.73 -3.27
C LYS A 6 -15.48 -1.36 -3.10
N LYS A 7 -15.77 -0.44 -4.01
CA LYS A 7 -15.12 0.87 -4.09
C LYS A 7 -15.23 1.55 -2.73
N ILE A 8 -14.11 1.90 -2.13
CA ILE A 8 -14.09 2.74 -0.92
C ILE A 8 -14.86 4.02 -1.28
N GLU A 9 -15.87 4.37 -0.48
CA GLU A 9 -16.71 5.57 -0.73
C GLU A 9 -15.98 6.90 -0.49
N LEU A 10 -14.70 6.84 -0.14
CA LEU A 10 -13.84 8.00 0.02
C LEU A 10 -13.32 8.44 -1.35
N ASP A 11 -13.49 9.73 -1.66
CA ASP A 11 -12.88 10.33 -2.84
C ASP A 11 -11.37 10.54 -2.60
N LEU A 12 -10.58 9.66 -3.20
CA LEU A 12 -9.12 9.66 -3.12
C LEU A 12 -8.46 10.27 -4.37
N SER A 13 -9.24 10.83 -5.31
CA SER A 13 -8.74 11.34 -6.60
C SER A 13 -7.74 12.49 -6.47
N ALA A 14 -7.84 13.26 -5.38
CA ALA A 14 -6.93 14.36 -5.09
C ALA A 14 -5.56 13.91 -4.55
N PHE A 15 -5.37 12.62 -4.28
CA PHE A 15 -4.11 12.08 -3.78
C PHE A 15 -3.29 11.44 -4.91
N PRO A 16 -1.96 11.57 -4.86
CA PRO A 16 -1.08 10.85 -5.75
C PRO A 16 -1.24 9.33 -5.59
N SER A 17 -1.30 8.60 -6.70
CA SER A 17 -1.55 7.15 -6.74
C SER A 17 -0.50 6.31 -6.00
N GLY A 18 0.69 6.86 -5.76
CA GLY A 18 1.73 6.23 -4.97
C GLY A 18 1.70 6.54 -3.47
N SER A 19 0.91 7.52 -3.02
CA SER A 19 0.92 8.02 -1.63
C SER A 19 -0.19 7.44 -0.75
N VAL A 20 -1.05 6.61 -1.35
CA VAL A 20 -2.22 6.03 -0.71
C VAL A 20 -2.11 4.50 -0.78
N THR A 21 -2.45 3.84 0.31
CA THR A 21 -2.53 2.38 0.39
C THR A 21 -3.83 2.00 1.05
N GLU A 22 -4.53 1.03 0.46
CA GLU A 22 -5.83 0.55 0.94
C GLU A 22 -5.70 -0.85 1.52
N TYR A 23 -6.22 -1.03 2.73
CA TYR A 23 -6.29 -2.30 3.44
C TYR A 23 -7.75 -2.65 3.70
N SER A 24 -8.07 -3.94 3.66
CA SER A 24 -9.41 -4.45 3.94
C SER A 24 -9.32 -5.67 4.83
N THR A 25 -9.87 -5.58 6.04
CA THR A 25 -9.92 -6.69 7.00
C THR A 25 -11.36 -6.99 7.39
N LEU A 26 -11.66 -8.26 7.66
CA LEU A 26 -12.95 -8.67 8.21
C LEU A 26 -12.79 -8.96 9.69
N VAL A 27 -13.79 -8.57 10.48
CA VAL A 27 -13.91 -8.92 11.90
C VAL A 27 -15.16 -9.76 12.13
N CYS A 28 -15.02 -10.88 12.85
CA CYS A 28 -16.15 -11.72 13.20
C CYS A 28 -16.83 -11.21 14.48
N LEU A 29 -17.99 -10.57 14.35
CA LEU A 29 -18.71 -10.01 15.50
C LEU A 29 -19.25 -11.10 16.42
N ALA A 30 -19.56 -12.31 15.93
CA ALA A 30 -19.93 -13.42 16.80
C ALA A 30 -18.77 -13.78 17.75
N CYS A 31 -17.55 -13.94 17.21
CA CYS A 31 -16.36 -14.15 18.05
C CYS A 31 -16.16 -13.02 19.07
N VAL A 32 -16.35 -11.77 18.65
CA VAL A 32 -16.22 -10.62 19.55
C VAL A 32 -17.26 -10.70 20.66
N PHE A 33 -18.54 -10.88 20.35
CA PHE A 33 -19.59 -11.00 21.36
C PHE A 33 -19.38 -12.19 22.29
N ASP A 34 -18.92 -13.34 21.79
CA ASP A 34 -18.62 -14.51 22.61
C ASP A 34 -17.48 -14.24 23.61
N ILE A 35 -16.44 -13.50 23.19
CA ILE A 35 -15.36 -13.08 24.12
C ILE A 35 -15.95 -12.24 25.25
N PHE A 36 -16.74 -11.21 24.93
CA PHE A 36 -17.29 -10.32 25.96
C PHE A 36 -18.34 -10.98 26.85
N THR A 37 -19.23 -11.80 26.28
CA THR A 37 -20.36 -12.37 27.02
C THR A 37 -20.02 -13.67 27.72
N THR A 38 -19.26 -14.56 27.07
CA THR A 38 -18.95 -15.89 27.61
C THR A 38 -17.65 -15.88 28.39
N GLN A 39 -16.59 -15.25 27.87
CA GLN A 39 -15.28 -15.29 28.54
C GLN A 39 -15.14 -14.22 29.62
N LEU A 40 -15.63 -13.00 29.37
CA LEU A 40 -15.57 -11.89 30.31
C LEU A 40 -16.84 -11.73 31.17
N GLY A 41 -17.90 -12.51 30.88
CA GLY A 41 -19.13 -12.52 31.68
C GLY A 41 -19.97 -11.25 31.61
N PHE A 42 -19.80 -10.41 30.58
CA PHE A 42 -20.58 -9.18 30.45
C PHE A 42 -22.00 -9.46 29.96
N ALA A 43 -22.97 -8.71 30.50
CA ALA A 43 -24.30 -8.67 29.93
C ALA A 43 -24.27 -8.18 28.46
N PRO A 44 -25.13 -8.68 27.56
CA PRO A 44 -25.13 -8.32 26.14
C PRO A 44 -25.15 -6.83 25.85
N ARG A 45 -25.87 -6.04 26.66
CA ARG A 45 -25.94 -4.57 26.53
C ARG A 45 -24.60 -3.88 26.87
N THR A 46 -23.90 -4.39 27.87
CA THR A 46 -22.57 -3.91 28.25
C THR A 46 -21.56 -4.30 27.17
N ALA A 47 -21.59 -5.55 26.70
CA ALA A 47 -20.77 -6.01 25.58
C ALA A 47 -20.97 -5.14 24.33
N TYR A 48 -22.21 -4.89 23.92
CA TYR A 48 -22.53 -3.98 22.81
C TYR A 48 -21.91 -2.58 22.98
N SER A 49 -22.02 -2.00 24.18
CA SER A 49 -21.50 -0.66 24.46
C SER A 49 -19.97 -0.60 24.35
N GLU A 50 -19.27 -1.65 24.81
CA GLU A 50 -17.81 -1.74 24.71
C GLU A 50 -17.33 -2.02 23.28
N ILE A 51 -17.99 -2.95 22.58
CA ILE A 51 -17.68 -3.27 21.18
C ILE A 51 -17.89 -2.04 20.28
N ARG A 52 -18.93 -1.24 20.53
CA ARG A 52 -19.18 0.00 19.76
C ARG A 52 -18.07 1.05 19.94
N LYS A 53 -17.45 1.12 21.13
CA LYS A 53 -16.34 2.04 21.44
C LYS A 53 -14.99 1.52 20.95
N TYR A 54 -14.88 0.21 20.74
CA TYR A 54 -13.63 -0.44 20.34
C TYR A 54 -13.04 0.22 19.09
N SER A 55 -11.76 0.54 19.22
CA SER A 55 -10.96 1.27 18.23
C SER A 55 -9.83 0.34 17.82
N ALA A 56 -9.90 -0.20 16.60
CA ALA A 56 -8.90 -1.14 16.12
C ALA A 56 -7.53 -0.47 16.02
N THR A 57 -6.49 -1.22 16.38
CA THR A 57 -5.10 -0.81 16.24
C THR A 57 -4.62 -1.00 14.80
N ILE A 58 -3.55 -0.30 14.40
CA ILE A 58 -2.97 -0.50 13.06
C ILE A 58 -2.49 -1.93 12.86
N ALA A 59 -1.90 -2.55 13.90
CA ALA A 59 -1.46 -3.93 13.83
C ALA A 59 -2.61 -4.89 13.51
N GLU A 60 -3.79 -4.70 14.11
CA GLU A 60 -4.96 -5.53 13.81
C GLU A 60 -5.51 -5.31 12.39
N LEU A 61 -5.36 -4.10 11.85
CA LEU A 61 -5.90 -3.72 10.54
C LEU A 61 -4.97 -4.07 9.36
N THR A 62 -3.66 -4.04 9.57
CA THR A 62 -2.66 -4.13 8.49
C THR A 62 -1.66 -5.26 8.66
N ALA A 63 -1.78 -6.12 9.68
CA ALA A 63 -0.87 -7.24 9.84
C ALA A 63 -0.91 -8.18 8.62
N PRO A 64 0.25 -8.72 8.19
CA PRO A 64 0.31 -9.69 7.09
C PRO A 64 -0.50 -10.96 7.32
N LYS A 65 -0.69 -11.33 8.60
CA LYS A 65 -1.52 -12.45 9.04
C LYS A 65 -2.53 -11.93 10.05
N ALA A 66 -3.79 -11.97 9.68
CA ALA A 66 -4.87 -11.59 10.58
C ALA A 66 -4.92 -12.50 11.83
N LEU A 67 -5.21 -11.90 12.97
CA LEU A 67 -5.35 -12.60 14.26
C LEU A 67 -6.80 -12.53 14.71
N ARG A 68 -7.31 -13.60 15.33
CA ARG A 68 -8.67 -13.64 15.90
C ARG A 68 -8.92 -12.39 16.77
N PRO A 69 -10.03 -11.65 16.58
CA PRO A 69 -11.24 -12.00 15.80
C PRO A 69 -11.22 -11.56 14.32
N PHE A 70 -10.09 -11.03 13.83
CA PHE A 70 -9.89 -10.60 12.45
C PHE A 70 -9.45 -11.75 11.54
N PHE A 71 -9.82 -11.67 10.27
CA PHE A 71 -9.41 -12.60 9.23
C PHE A 71 -9.41 -11.91 7.86
N ASP A 72 -8.67 -12.49 6.92
CA ASP A 72 -8.49 -11.90 5.60
C ASP A 72 -9.82 -11.78 4.85
N SER A 73 -9.96 -10.69 4.09
CA SER A 73 -11.19 -10.34 3.38
C SER A 73 -11.46 -11.15 2.11
N ASP A 74 -10.78 -12.29 1.93
CA ASP A 74 -10.94 -13.15 0.77
C ASP A 74 -12.40 -13.62 0.65
N ASP A 75 -13.07 -13.14 -0.40
CA ASP A 75 -14.50 -13.34 -0.67
C ASP A 75 -14.93 -14.82 -0.73
N LYS A 76 -13.96 -15.75 -0.77
CA LYS A 76 -14.15 -17.20 -0.74
C LYS A 76 -14.51 -17.74 0.65
N GLN A 77 -14.24 -17.01 1.74
CA GLN A 77 -14.57 -17.48 3.09
C GLN A 77 -16.03 -17.19 3.43
N ALA A 78 -16.90 -18.19 3.20
CA ALA A 78 -18.32 -18.09 3.54
C ALA A 78 -18.55 -18.01 5.07
N HIS A 79 -17.65 -18.57 5.88
CA HIS A 79 -17.78 -18.72 7.33
C HIS A 79 -16.50 -18.27 8.04
N CYS A 80 -16.65 -17.83 9.30
CA CYS A 80 -15.53 -17.43 10.16
C CYS A 80 -14.61 -18.63 10.41
N PRO A 81 -13.28 -18.50 10.22
CA PRO A 81 -12.35 -19.60 10.45
C PRO A 81 -12.21 -20.01 11.91
N TYR A 82 -12.71 -19.19 12.85
CA TYR A 82 -12.54 -19.42 14.30
C TYR A 82 -13.78 -19.97 15.00
N CYS A 83 -14.98 -19.50 14.64
CA CYS A 83 -16.24 -19.93 15.27
C CYS A 83 -17.27 -20.46 14.27
N ASN A 84 -16.91 -20.59 12.99
CA ASN A 84 -17.79 -21.06 11.93
C ASN A 84 -19.05 -20.20 11.71
N ALA A 85 -19.10 -18.97 12.23
CA ALA A 85 -20.22 -18.06 12.02
C ALA A 85 -20.35 -17.66 10.54
N ALA A 86 -21.59 -17.50 10.06
CA ALA A 86 -21.87 -17.11 8.69
C ALA A 86 -21.48 -15.65 8.38
N LYS A 87 -21.26 -15.34 7.09
CA LYS A 87 -20.89 -14.00 6.57
C LYS A 87 -21.74 -12.83 7.08
N ARG A 88 -23.00 -13.07 7.48
CA ARG A 88 -23.86 -12.04 8.09
C ARG A 88 -23.30 -11.44 9.38
N TRP A 89 -22.48 -12.17 10.12
CA TRP A 89 -21.84 -11.74 11.38
C TRP A 89 -20.47 -11.08 11.17
N HIS A 90 -19.99 -11.00 9.93
CA HIS A 90 -18.68 -10.44 9.62
C HIS A 90 -18.83 -8.96 9.28
N ALA A 91 -18.12 -8.07 9.93
CA ALA A 91 -18.05 -6.68 9.53
C ALA A 91 -16.75 -6.41 8.80
N ARG A 92 -16.81 -5.61 7.73
CA ARG A 92 -15.62 -5.11 7.05
C ARG A 92 -15.14 -3.81 7.68
N LEU A 93 -13.82 -3.68 7.81
CA LEU A 93 -13.14 -2.44 8.13
C LEU A 93 -12.22 -2.10 6.96
N GLU A 94 -12.63 -1.11 6.17
CA GLU A 94 -11.80 -0.54 5.11
C GLU A 94 -10.88 0.51 5.75
N THR A 95 -9.58 0.42 5.48
CA THR A 95 -8.57 1.34 6.01
C THR A 95 -7.79 1.97 4.88
N VAL A 96 -7.83 3.29 4.81
CA VAL A 96 -7.02 4.08 3.88
C VAL A 96 -5.82 4.67 4.62
N ARG A 97 -4.62 4.28 4.23
CA ARG A 97 -3.35 4.86 4.70
C ARG A 97 -2.90 5.94 3.71
N ILE A 98 -2.64 7.13 4.22
CA ILE A 98 -2.10 8.26 3.45
C ILE A 98 -0.73 8.63 4.01
N GLU A 99 0.29 8.64 3.14
CA GLU A 99 1.62 9.13 3.46
C GLU A 99 1.59 10.64 3.67
N GLY A 100 2.10 11.12 4.80
CA GLY A 100 2.18 12.54 5.11
C GLY A 100 3.30 13.24 4.35
N GLY A 101 2.99 14.37 3.73
CA GLY A 101 3.97 15.20 3.05
C GLY A 101 3.35 16.40 2.36
N LYS A 102 4.20 17.27 1.79
CA LYS A 102 3.75 18.49 1.09
C LYS A 102 2.73 18.21 -0.02
N ALA A 103 2.85 17.08 -0.71
CA ALA A 103 1.96 16.68 -1.80
C ALA A 103 0.57 16.20 -1.33
N THR A 104 0.44 15.73 -0.08
CA THR A 104 -0.79 15.10 0.43
C THR A 104 -1.48 15.90 1.53
N ASP A 105 -0.79 16.83 2.20
CA ASP A 105 -1.30 17.55 3.37
C ASP A 105 -2.59 18.34 3.09
N ALA A 106 -2.65 19.08 1.97
CA ALA A 106 -3.82 19.88 1.62
C ALA A 106 -5.04 18.99 1.29
N ALA A 107 -4.83 17.96 0.45
CA ALA A 107 -5.85 16.99 0.09
C ALA A 107 -6.35 16.22 1.33
N ARG A 108 -5.45 15.80 2.23
CA ARG A 108 -5.80 15.14 3.50
C ARG A 108 -6.70 16.02 4.35
N ARG A 109 -6.31 17.28 4.59
CA ARG A 109 -7.11 18.21 5.41
C ARG A 109 -8.50 18.44 4.80
N ALA A 110 -8.57 18.57 3.48
CA ALA A 110 -9.84 18.72 2.77
C ALA A 110 -10.72 17.47 2.89
N LEU A 111 -10.14 16.26 2.76
CA LEU A 111 -10.84 14.99 2.96
C LEU A 111 -11.40 14.90 4.38
N LEU A 112 -10.55 15.09 5.41
CA LEU A 112 -10.96 14.99 6.81
C LEU A 112 -12.07 15.97 7.19
N LYS A 113 -12.10 17.17 6.59
CA LYS A 113 -13.17 18.15 6.80
C LYS A 113 -14.51 17.70 6.22
N LYS A 114 -14.50 16.89 5.15
CA LYS A 114 -15.71 16.35 4.52
C LYS A 114 -16.26 15.12 5.23
N LEU A 115 -15.45 14.44 6.05
CA LEU A 115 -15.88 13.23 6.75
C LEU A 115 -16.93 13.55 7.82
N PRO A 116 -18.05 12.79 7.87
CA PRO A 116 -18.99 12.84 8.99
C PRO A 116 -18.29 12.58 10.32
N GLN A 117 -18.44 13.52 11.26
CA GLN A 117 -17.94 13.37 12.64
C GLN A 117 -18.95 12.64 13.55
N LYS A 118 -20.14 12.33 13.04
CA LYS A 118 -21.22 11.71 13.81
C LYS A 118 -20.88 10.26 14.15
N ASP A 119 -21.22 9.83 15.36
CA ASP A 119 -21.19 8.42 15.81
C ASP A 119 -19.83 7.71 15.68
N ASN A 120 -18.72 8.44 15.53
CA ASN A 120 -17.38 7.88 15.30
C ASN A 120 -17.32 6.93 14.10
N GLN A 121 -18.04 7.28 13.02
CA GLN A 121 -18.10 6.51 11.77
C GLN A 121 -16.73 6.36 11.10
N PHE A 122 -15.85 7.36 11.28
CA PHE A 122 -14.47 7.31 10.83
C PHE A 122 -13.54 7.45 12.03
N GLN A 123 -12.57 6.53 12.12
CA GLN A 123 -11.51 6.62 13.11
C GLN A 123 -10.23 7.06 12.38
N ILE A 124 -9.56 8.07 12.93
CA ILE A 124 -8.32 8.62 12.38
C ILE A 124 -7.18 8.23 13.33
N ILE A 125 -6.17 7.54 12.81
CA ILE A 125 -5.01 7.10 13.58
C ILE A 125 -3.74 7.66 12.92
N GLU A 126 -2.96 8.42 13.69
CA GLU A 126 -1.65 8.93 13.26
C GLU A 126 -0.55 8.01 13.80
N THR A 127 0.35 7.56 12.92
CA THR A 127 1.57 6.84 13.32
C THR A 127 2.80 7.48 12.68
N LYS A 128 3.98 7.18 13.23
CA LYS A 128 5.26 7.56 12.63
C LYS A 128 5.93 6.30 12.09
N SER A 129 6.40 6.38 10.86
CA SER A 129 7.26 5.37 10.26
C SER A 129 8.52 6.03 9.70
N ASP A 130 9.52 5.26 9.31
CA ASP A 130 10.62 5.77 8.50
C ASP A 130 10.35 5.56 7.01
N LYS A 131 11.05 6.36 6.19
CA LYS A 131 10.89 6.34 4.73
C LYS A 131 11.21 4.98 4.12
N ARG A 132 12.21 4.28 4.67
CA ARG A 132 12.62 2.95 4.20
C ARG A 132 11.51 1.92 4.42
N ALA A 133 10.93 1.87 5.61
CA ALA A 133 9.78 1.00 5.89
C ALA A 133 8.60 1.29 4.96
N ILE A 134 8.26 2.58 4.75
CA ILE A 134 7.18 2.97 3.82
C ILE A 134 7.46 2.51 2.39
N PHE A 135 8.72 2.64 1.94
CA PHE A 135 9.12 2.21 0.61
C PHE A 135 8.97 0.69 0.43
N PHE A 136 9.35 -0.12 1.42
CA PHE A 136 9.15 -1.56 1.38
C PHE A 136 7.68 -1.96 1.44
N ASP A 137 6.87 -1.33 2.31
CA ASP A 137 5.42 -1.55 2.33
C ASP A 137 4.77 -1.24 0.97
N TRP A 138 5.26 -0.18 0.31
CA TRP A 138 4.82 0.18 -1.04
C TRP A 138 5.23 -0.87 -2.07
N LEU A 139 6.47 -1.37 -2.03
CA LEU A 139 6.93 -2.45 -2.90
C LEU A 139 6.09 -3.72 -2.70
N ASP A 140 5.82 -4.11 -1.46
CA ASP A 140 4.99 -5.28 -1.15
C ASP A 140 3.57 -5.13 -1.67
N THR A 141 3.00 -3.93 -1.55
CA THR A 141 1.69 -3.60 -2.12
C THR A 141 1.73 -3.65 -3.64
N LEU A 142 2.78 -3.12 -4.26
CA LEU A 142 2.95 -3.11 -5.70
C LEU A 142 3.02 -4.54 -6.24
N VAL A 143 3.89 -5.39 -5.66
CA VAL A 143 4.05 -6.81 -6.03
C VAL A 143 2.72 -7.55 -6.01
N ARG A 144 1.89 -7.35 -4.97
CA ARG A 144 0.57 -8.02 -4.85
C ARG A 144 -0.44 -7.61 -5.93
N ASN A 145 -0.26 -6.45 -6.56
CA ASN A 145 -1.16 -5.92 -7.59
C ASN A 145 -0.63 -6.14 -9.02
N LEU A 146 0.58 -6.68 -9.17
CA LEU A 146 1.19 -6.96 -10.46
C LEU A 146 1.05 -8.44 -10.83
N ASN A 147 0.85 -8.72 -12.11
CA ASN A 147 1.02 -10.08 -12.65
C ASN A 147 2.46 -10.24 -13.14
N LEU A 148 3.32 -10.85 -12.32
CA LEU A 148 4.74 -11.01 -12.65
C LEU A 148 5.02 -12.03 -13.77
N ASP A 149 4.01 -12.80 -14.19
CA ASP A 149 4.10 -13.76 -15.30
C ASP A 149 3.95 -13.09 -16.68
N GLU A 150 3.49 -11.84 -16.75
CA GLU A 150 3.28 -11.08 -17.99
C GLU A 150 4.24 -9.89 -18.11
N GLU A 151 4.91 -9.70 -19.24
CA GLU A 151 5.90 -8.61 -19.42
C GLU A 151 5.36 -7.19 -19.16
N GLY A 152 4.04 -7.00 -19.24
CA GLY A 152 3.37 -5.71 -18.98
C GLY A 152 3.64 -5.16 -17.57
N TRP A 153 3.98 -6.00 -16.59
CA TRP A 153 4.24 -5.54 -15.22
C TRP A 153 5.41 -4.56 -15.13
N LEU A 154 6.41 -4.63 -16.03
CA LEU A 154 7.54 -3.71 -16.04
C LEU A 154 7.12 -2.26 -16.30
N LEU A 155 6.17 -2.06 -17.22
CA LEU A 155 5.60 -0.74 -17.50
C LEU A 155 4.76 -0.27 -16.31
N GLU A 156 3.98 -1.15 -15.71
CA GLU A 156 3.16 -0.81 -14.54
C GLU A 156 4.00 -0.44 -13.30
N ALA A 157 5.08 -1.19 -13.03
CA ALA A 157 6.03 -0.86 -11.98
C ALA A 157 6.73 0.49 -12.24
N THR A 158 7.08 0.76 -13.50
CA THR A 158 7.64 2.06 -13.91
C THR A 158 6.64 3.19 -13.64
N ARG A 159 5.39 3.04 -14.09
CA ARG A 159 4.32 4.02 -13.88
C ARG A 159 4.11 4.30 -12.40
N ALA A 160 4.05 3.25 -11.59
CA ALA A 160 3.86 3.36 -10.14
C ALA A 160 5.02 4.13 -9.47
N TYR A 161 6.26 3.87 -9.87
CA TYR A 161 7.42 4.60 -9.35
C TYR A 161 7.40 6.08 -9.75
N LEU A 162 7.17 6.37 -11.03
CA LEU A 162 7.12 7.74 -11.54
C LEU A 162 5.98 8.55 -10.89
N ALA A 163 4.85 7.92 -10.58
CA ALA A 163 3.76 8.55 -9.84
C ALA A 163 4.11 8.90 -8.39
N ARG A 164 5.10 8.23 -7.78
CA ARG A 164 5.66 8.65 -6.48
C ARG A 164 6.62 9.81 -6.63
N LEU A 165 7.45 9.81 -7.67
CA LEU A 165 8.46 10.84 -7.92
C LEU A 165 7.83 12.18 -8.33
N GLU A 166 6.89 12.14 -9.27
CA GLU A 166 6.18 13.31 -9.79
C GLU A 166 4.67 13.15 -9.60
N PRO A 167 4.18 13.35 -8.37
CA PRO A 167 2.79 13.09 -8.00
C PRO A 167 1.73 13.95 -8.70
N LYS A 168 2.15 15.07 -9.31
CA LYS A 168 1.26 16.02 -10.00
C LYS A 168 1.02 15.64 -11.46
N THR A 169 1.83 14.76 -12.01
CA THR A 169 1.76 14.36 -13.42
C THR A 169 0.66 13.31 -13.60
N ASN A 170 -0.16 13.46 -14.63
CA ASN A 170 -1.18 12.46 -15.00
C ASN A 170 -0.53 11.26 -15.69
N TRP A 171 0.07 10.37 -14.90
CA TRP A 171 0.79 9.22 -15.43
C TRP A 171 -0.08 8.22 -16.19
N ASN A 172 -1.40 8.21 -15.99
CA ASN A 172 -2.31 7.37 -16.76
C ASN A 172 -2.33 7.81 -18.23
N GLU A 173 -2.47 9.11 -18.46
CA GLU A 173 -2.45 9.71 -19.79
C GLU A 173 -1.06 9.53 -20.44
N VAL A 174 0.02 9.74 -19.67
CA VAL A 174 1.39 9.54 -20.16
C VAL A 174 1.68 8.08 -20.54
N PHE A 175 1.05 7.10 -19.89
CA PHE A 175 1.23 5.68 -20.19
C PHE A 175 0.19 5.12 -21.18
N GLU A 176 -0.84 5.89 -21.54
CA GLU A 176 -1.87 5.44 -22.47
C GLU A 176 -1.26 5.12 -23.85
N GLY A 177 -1.37 3.87 -24.30
CA GLY A 177 -0.79 3.40 -25.57
C GLY A 177 0.75 3.29 -25.56
N LEU A 178 1.39 3.43 -24.40
CA LEU A 178 2.83 3.26 -24.25
C LEU A 178 3.22 1.78 -24.41
N ARG A 179 4.27 1.52 -25.18
CA ARG A 179 4.77 0.15 -25.39
C ARG A 179 6.15 -0.08 -24.79
N VAL A 180 6.98 0.96 -24.71
CA VAL A 180 8.38 0.81 -24.30
C VAL A 180 8.83 2.01 -23.48
N VAL A 181 9.60 1.74 -22.44
CA VAL A 181 10.37 2.74 -21.68
C VAL A 181 11.85 2.56 -22.02
N ARG A 182 12.57 3.66 -22.27
CA ARG A 182 13.99 3.64 -22.63
C ARG A 182 14.78 4.67 -21.84
N ARG A 183 16.07 4.39 -21.68
CA ARG A 183 17.04 5.40 -21.25
C ARG A 183 17.21 6.46 -22.34
N SER A 184 17.11 7.72 -21.95
CA SER A 184 17.43 8.85 -22.82
C SER A 184 18.95 9.07 -22.88
N GLN A 185 19.46 9.41 -24.07
CA GLN A 185 20.83 9.87 -24.25
C GLN A 185 20.92 11.40 -24.29
N ARG A 186 19.79 12.10 -24.47
CA ARG A 186 19.73 13.56 -24.62
C ARG A 186 19.27 14.29 -23.36
N LEU A 187 18.49 13.62 -22.50
CA LEU A 187 17.97 14.22 -21.27
C LEU A 187 18.96 14.03 -20.13
N SER A 188 19.32 15.12 -19.45
CA SER A 188 20.02 15.08 -18.17
C SER A 188 19.05 14.85 -16.99
N GLU A 189 17.82 15.35 -17.10
CA GLU A 189 16.79 15.29 -16.07
C GLU A 189 15.38 15.06 -16.66
N GLY A 190 14.45 14.60 -15.82
CA GLY A 190 13.06 14.38 -16.19
C GLY A 190 12.83 13.27 -17.22
N TRP A 191 11.80 13.45 -18.05
CA TRP A 191 11.34 12.46 -19.01
C TRP A 191 10.73 13.15 -20.24
N GLU A 192 10.64 12.41 -21.34
CA GLU A 192 10.03 12.87 -22.58
C GLU A 192 9.28 11.72 -23.24
N ARG A 193 8.08 11.99 -23.75
CA ARG A 193 7.28 11.00 -24.48
C ARG A 193 7.32 11.29 -25.98
N GLU A 194 7.62 10.26 -26.76
CA GLU A 194 7.63 10.30 -28.22
C GLU A 194 6.78 9.13 -28.77
N GLY A 195 5.53 9.42 -29.13
CA GLY A 195 4.57 8.42 -29.60
C GLY A 195 4.29 7.32 -28.56
N SER A 196 4.72 6.09 -28.86
CA SER A 196 4.57 4.90 -28.01
C SER A 196 5.79 4.62 -27.12
N ARG A 197 6.74 5.56 -27.04
CA ARG A 197 7.99 5.43 -26.28
C ARG A 197 8.09 6.52 -25.22
N LEU A 198 8.59 6.13 -24.04
CA LEU A 198 8.90 7.04 -22.94
C LEU A 198 10.41 7.01 -22.71
N PHE A 199 11.05 8.16 -22.84
CA PHE A 199 12.46 8.35 -22.59
C PHE A 199 12.66 8.94 -21.20
N LEU A 200 13.40 8.24 -20.34
CA LEU A 200 13.72 8.70 -18.99
C LEU A 200 15.17 9.18 -18.95
N ALA A 201 15.41 10.30 -18.27
CA ALA A 201 16.78 10.71 -17.96
C ALA A 201 17.53 9.61 -17.20
N PRO A 202 18.86 9.49 -17.37
CA PRO A 202 19.64 8.41 -16.78
C PRO A 202 19.41 8.18 -15.28
N PRO A 203 19.32 9.21 -14.41
CA PRO A 203 19.06 8.98 -12.98
C PRO A 203 17.73 8.26 -12.72
N ILE A 204 16.66 8.73 -13.36
CA ILE A 204 15.31 8.16 -13.19
C ILE A 204 15.24 6.75 -13.77
N TYR A 205 15.85 6.54 -14.95
CA TYR A 205 15.88 5.22 -15.57
C TYR A 205 16.56 4.18 -14.67
N ASN A 206 17.68 4.54 -14.06
CA ASN A 206 18.41 3.66 -13.15
C ASN A 206 17.60 3.35 -11.89
N GLU A 207 16.91 4.33 -11.31
CA GLU A 207 16.01 4.12 -10.17
C GLU A 207 14.83 3.20 -10.52
N VAL A 208 14.27 3.31 -11.74
CA VAL A 208 13.25 2.38 -12.25
C VAL A 208 13.77 0.95 -12.32
N LEU A 209 15.00 0.73 -12.81
CA LEU A 209 15.60 -0.61 -12.83
C LEU A 209 15.77 -1.18 -11.42
N ILE A 210 16.16 -0.36 -10.45
CA ILE A 210 16.27 -0.76 -9.05
C ILE A 210 14.91 -1.19 -8.51
N VAL A 211 13.85 -0.41 -8.74
CA VAL A 211 12.50 -0.77 -8.31
C VAL A 211 12.03 -2.08 -8.94
N GLN A 212 12.20 -2.24 -10.25
CA GLN A 212 11.83 -3.48 -10.95
C GLN A 212 12.61 -4.69 -10.44
N TYR A 213 13.91 -4.50 -10.20
CA TYR A 213 14.76 -5.52 -9.61
C TYR A 213 14.25 -5.92 -8.22
N LEU A 214 13.89 -4.96 -7.36
CA LEU A 214 13.38 -5.24 -6.01
C LEU A 214 12.02 -5.95 -6.04
N VAL A 215 11.11 -5.51 -6.91
CA VAL A 215 9.80 -6.15 -7.13
C VAL A 215 9.93 -7.60 -7.57
N SER A 216 10.93 -7.91 -8.40
CA SER A 216 11.09 -9.24 -9.01
C SER A 216 12.21 -10.10 -8.41
N ARG A 217 12.95 -9.62 -7.41
CA ARG A 217 14.19 -10.26 -6.91
C ARG A 217 14.00 -11.72 -6.49
N SER A 218 12.81 -12.07 -6.00
CA SER A 218 12.43 -13.40 -5.54
C SER A 218 11.63 -14.19 -6.58
N HIS A 219 11.47 -13.66 -7.80
CA HIS A 219 10.67 -14.24 -8.88
C HIS A 219 11.57 -14.98 -9.90
N VAL A 220 11.56 -16.31 -9.85
CA VAL A 220 12.18 -17.20 -10.86
C VAL A 220 13.71 -17.00 -11.00
N HIS A 221 14.44 -16.84 -9.90
CA HIS A 221 15.92 -16.72 -9.82
C HIS A 221 16.51 -15.46 -10.48
N GLY A 222 16.40 -14.30 -9.82
CA GLY A 222 17.01 -13.03 -10.24
C GLY A 222 15.99 -11.91 -10.51
N GLY A 223 16.43 -10.66 -10.53
CA GLY A 223 15.54 -9.52 -10.72
C GLY A 223 15.34 -9.22 -12.20
N GLN A 224 14.14 -9.45 -12.72
CA GLN A 224 13.74 -9.05 -14.06
C GLN A 224 13.52 -7.53 -14.13
N THR A 225 14.09 -6.89 -15.14
CA THR A 225 14.03 -5.44 -15.38
C THR A 225 13.77 -5.15 -16.86
N LEU A 226 13.62 -3.87 -17.21
CA LEU A 226 13.59 -3.42 -18.61
C LEU A 226 14.86 -3.77 -19.41
N ASP A 227 15.97 -4.00 -18.72
CA ASP A 227 17.25 -4.40 -19.33
C ASP A 227 17.50 -5.92 -19.24
N GLY A 228 16.44 -6.69 -18.99
CA GLY A 228 16.48 -8.13 -18.83
C GLY A 228 16.66 -8.56 -17.37
N ARG A 229 16.99 -9.84 -17.19
CA ARG A 229 17.21 -10.44 -15.88
C ARG A 229 18.61 -10.09 -15.40
N LEU A 230 18.69 -9.45 -14.24
CA LEU A 230 19.94 -9.04 -13.61
C LEU A 230 20.11 -9.73 -12.26
N THR A 231 21.31 -10.21 -12.02
CA THR A 231 21.82 -10.49 -10.67
C THR A 231 22.13 -9.17 -9.95
N LEU A 232 22.33 -9.22 -8.62
CA LEU A 232 22.76 -8.04 -7.87
C LEU A 232 24.08 -7.47 -8.41
N PHE A 233 25.02 -8.36 -8.74
CA PHE A 233 26.31 -7.99 -9.30
C PHE A 233 26.16 -7.20 -10.60
N GLU A 234 25.34 -7.72 -11.52
CA GLU A 234 25.11 -7.08 -12.82
C GLU A 234 24.38 -5.74 -12.68
N LEU A 235 23.41 -5.64 -11.77
CA LEU A 235 22.75 -4.38 -11.45
C LEU A 235 23.75 -3.34 -10.94
N VAL A 236 24.53 -3.67 -9.91
CA VAL A 236 25.52 -2.75 -9.32
C VAL A 236 26.56 -2.33 -10.36
N ARG A 237 27.07 -3.28 -11.15
CA ARG A 237 28.02 -3.00 -12.24
C ARG A 237 27.44 -2.02 -13.26
N ARG A 238 26.18 -2.19 -13.65
CA ARG A 238 25.48 -1.29 -14.57
C ARG A 238 25.31 0.12 -13.99
N LEU A 239 24.87 0.22 -12.74
CA LEU A 239 24.72 1.50 -12.06
C LEU A 239 26.05 2.26 -11.98
N ARG A 240 27.16 1.56 -11.72
CA ARG A 240 28.50 2.14 -11.76
C ARG A 240 28.86 2.67 -13.14
N TYR A 241 28.76 1.85 -14.19
CA TYR A 241 29.08 2.30 -15.56
C TYR A 241 28.20 3.44 -16.06
N SER A 242 26.98 3.56 -15.55
CA SER A 242 26.10 4.68 -15.90
C SER A 242 26.48 6.01 -15.23
N GLY A 243 27.45 6.01 -14.30
CA GLY A 243 27.82 7.16 -13.47
C GLY A 243 26.83 7.44 -12.33
N TYR A 244 25.82 6.57 -12.13
CA TYR A 244 24.78 6.79 -11.13
C TYR A 244 25.31 6.69 -9.70
N LEU A 245 26.21 5.73 -9.44
CA LEU A 245 26.80 5.58 -8.11
C LEU A 245 27.71 6.77 -7.79
N ASP A 246 28.55 7.19 -8.74
CA ASP A 246 29.44 8.34 -8.57
C ASP A 246 28.63 9.64 -8.32
N ALA A 247 27.56 9.85 -9.09
CA ALA A 247 26.64 10.98 -8.90
C ALA A 247 25.90 10.98 -7.54
N LYS A 248 25.91 9.85 -6.83
CA LYS A 248 25.35 9.70 -5.48
C LYS A 248 26.43 9.54 -4.41
N GLU A 249 27.70 9.77 -4.76
CA GLU A 249 28.88 9.70 -3.88
C GLU A 249 29.10 8.28 -3.30
N LEU A 250 28.92 7.26 -4.14
CA LEU A 250 29.06 5.84 -3.78
C LEU A 250 30.26 5.19 -4.48
N SER A 251 31.46 5.40 -3.96
CA SER A 251 32.70 4.92 -4.60
C SER A 251 33.22 3.57 -4.11
N GLU A 252 32.97 3.15 -2.86
CA GLU A 252 33.75 2.06 -2.21
C GLU A 252 32.97 1.13 -1.26
N ALA A 253 31.78 0.69 -1.64
CA ALA A 253 30.98 -0.23 -0.82
C ALA A 253 30.98 -1.66 -1.38
N ASP A 254 30.88 -2.67 -0.51
CA ASP A 254 30.49 -4.03 -0.93
C ASP A 254 29.13 -3.97 -1.68
N GLN A 255 28.81 -4.95 -2.51
CA GLN A 255 27.57 -4.95 -3.30
C GLN A 255 26.32 -4.91 -2.43
N SER A 256 26.37 -5.53 -1.25
CA SER A 256 25.26 -5.54 -0.30
C SER A 256 25.05 -4.16 0.32
N GLU A 257 26.14 -3.53 0.77
CA GLU A 257 26.14 -2.17 1.31
C GLU A 257 25.72 -1.13 0.25
N THR A 258 26.20 -1.32 -0.99
CA THR A 258 25.79 -0.51 -2.14
C THR A 258 24.28 -0.57 -2.33
N LEU A 259 23.69 -1.77 -2.26
CA LEU A 259 22.24 -1.95 -2.37
C LEU A 259 21.49 -1.26 -1.24
N ASP A 260 21.95 -1.40 0.00
CA ASP A 260 21.31 -0.76 1.17
C ASP A 260 21.30 0.77 1.04
N PHE A 261 22.41 1.35 0.60
CA PHE A 261 22.47 2.80 0.40
C PHE A 261 21.59 3.26 -0.77
N ILE A 262 21.58 2.51 -1.88
CA ILE A 262 20.68 2.79 -3.00
C ILE A 262 19.23 2.77 -2.54
N ILE A 263 18.84 1.77 -1.75
CA ILE A 263 17.49 1.66 -1.18
C ILE A 263 17.17 2.90 -0.35
N ASP A 264 18.08 3.34 0.52
CA ASP A 264 17.88 4.54 1.31
C ASP A 264 17.67 5.77 0.42
N LYS A 265 18.42 5.91 -0.68
CA LYS A 265 18.24 7.04 -1.61
C LYS A 265 16.91 6.98 -2.36
N VAL A 266 16.54 5.81 -2.91
CA VAL A 266 15.28 5.61 -3.65
C VAL A 266 14.07 5.77 -2.73
N ALA A 267 14.19 5.38 -1.46
CA ALA A 267 13.17 5.61 -0.44
C ALA A 267 13.02 7.10 -0.06
N GLY A 268 13.89 8.00 -0.55
CA GLY A 268 13.88 9.42 -0.24
C GLY A 268 14.75 9.83 0.95
N GLY A 269 15.74 9.01 1.30
CA GLY A 269 16.74 9.22 2.34
C GLY A 269 16.30 8.80 3.74
N GLN A 270 17.11 9.15 4.74
CA GLN A 270 16.77 8.96 6.14
C GLN A 270 15.71 9.98 6.59
N GLY A 271 14.79 9.55 7.44
CA GLY A 271 13.80 10.43 8.04
C GLY A 271 12.54 9.72 8.49
N LYS A 272 11.79 10.38 9.38
CA LYS A 272 10.47 9.93 9.82
C LYS A 272 9.38 10.61 9.01
N VAL A 273 8.36 9.86 8.67
CA VAL A 273 7.16 10.29 7.95
C VAL A 273 5.95 9.94 8.80
N LYS A 274 4.98 10.87 8.84
CA LYS A 274 3.70 10.63 9.49
C LYS A 274 2.80 9.85 8.54
N LEU A 275 2.15 8.83 9.03
CA LEU A 275 1.14 8.06 8.31
C LEU A 275 -0.23 8.34 8.92
N TYR A 276 -1.21 8.60 8.07
CA TYR A 276 -2.58 8.87 8.47
C TYR A 276 -3.46 7.72 8.02
N HIS A 277 -4.04 7.00 8.97
CA HIS A 277 -4.95 5.91 8.70
C HIS A 277 -6.37 6.38 8.96
N ILE A 278 -7.22 6.28 7.95
CA ILE A 278 -8.65 6.55 8.03
C ILE A 278 -9.35 5.20 7.96
N VAL A 279 -9.95 4.80 9.07
CA VAL A 279 -10.69 3.54 9.20
C VAL A 279 -12.17 3.82 9.07
N ASP A 280 -12.82 3.25 8.07
CA ASP A 280 -14.27 3.30 7.90
C ASP A 280 -14.93 2.24 8.79
N ARG A 281 -15.69 2.71 9.80
CA ARG A 281 -16.37 1.88 10.79
C ARG A 281 -17.87 1.77 10.54
N ARG A 282 -18.40 2.29 9.44
CA ARG A 282 -19.86 2.35 9.22
C ARG A 282 -20.49 0.97 9.18
N GLU A 283 -19.94 0.05 8.38
CA GLU A 283 -20.41 -1.33 8.32
C GLU A 283 -20.27 -2.04 9.68
N PHE A 284 -19.14 -1.81 10.37
CA PHE A 284 -18.92 -2.35 11.72
C PHE A 284 -19.99 -1.88 12.70
N LEU A 285 -20.24 -0.58 12.80
CA LEU A 285 -21.22 -0.01 13.72
C LEU A 285 -22.65 -0.48 13.40
N GLU A 286 -23.00 -0.58 12.13
CA GLU A 286 -24.29 -1.11 11.68
C GLU A 286 -24.45 -2.58 12.07
N LYS A 287 -23.46 -3.42 11.76
CA LYS A 287 -23.54 -4.85 12.06
C LYS A 287 -23.49 -5.15 13.54
N VAL A 288 -22.72 -4.40 14.33
CA VAL A 288 -22.71 -4.54 15.80
C VAL A 288 -24.11 -4.35 16.38
N LYS A 289 -24.88 -3.39 15.86
CA LYS A 289 -26.29 -3.19 16.25
C LYS A 289 -27.16 -4.39 15.85
N SER A 290 -27.01 -4.90 14.63
CA SER A 290 -27.77 -6.08 14.15
C SER A 290 -27.45 -7.34 14.94
N VAL A 291 -26.19 -7.53 15.33
CA VAL A 291 -25.71 -8.69 16.09
C VAL A 291 -26.19 -8.62 17.52
N TYR A 292 -26.09 -7.45 18.16
CA TYR A 292 -26.63 -7.21 19.51
C TYR A 292 -28.11 -7.58 19.62
N ALA A 293 -28.93 -7.21 18.62
CA ALA A 293 -30.36 -7.52 18.62
C ALA A 293 -30.67 -9.03 18.74
N ARG A 294 -29.72 -9.91 18.39
CA ARG A 294 -29.84 -11.37 18.53
C ARG A 294 -29.27 -11.93 19.83
N TYR A 295 -28.34 -11.22 20.47
CA TYR A 295 -27.80 -11.60 21.78
C TYR A 295 -28.65 -11.04 22.94
N ALA A 296 -29.51 -10.05 22.66
CA ALA A 296 -30.40 -9.44 23.63
C ALA A 296 -31.77 -10.15 23.77
N THR A 297 -32.04 -11.13 22.91
CA THR A 297 -33.16 -12.08 23.00
C THR A 297 -32.75 -13.32 23.78
#